data_AF-A0A7R8ZBA4-F1
#
_entry.id   AF-A0A7R8ZBA4-F1
#
_cell.length_a   1.000
_cell.length_b   1.000
_cell.length_c   1.000
_cell.angle_alpha   90.00
_cell.angle_beta   90.00
_cell.angle_gamma   90.00
#
_symmetry.space_group_name_H-M   'P 1'
#
loop_
_entity.id
_entity.type
_entity.pdbx_description
1 polymer ?
#
loop_
_entity_poly.entity_id
_entity_poly.type
_entity_poly.pdbx_seq_one_letter_code
_entity_poly.pdbx_strand_id
1 'polypeptide(L)'
;GSFVAGFASSNLGDVSPNTRGPRCEKSGLECDVSSSTCSRNERCFSSGPGEDMVSSTRIIAEKLLDKALELFNDRESSHEIKGPVRVIHQYVDMPQAVASVYNPQTRTFKKVSGCLPAMGYSFAAGTTDGPGAFTFKQATKTTNPFWNVVRNFLAAPRLEDEECQGSKPILLETGRIKFPYSWQPSTVSTQLAVLGDVAIACVPGEFTTMAGRRLRDAVSGAFAQKGWGKVHHVVVAGLCNTYSSYITTKEEYDVQRYEGASTIFGPHTLQIYLQQYERLAEAIATGSPVDPGPDPPIFTKRLLSFITPVIFDSPKFRYDYGDVLLQPPREVTPGDKVMARFVSGHPRNNPRHGDTFLSIEKWTSNGSWAVVATDANWETRFEWIRTHKTLGTSEAVITWQIPPDVVPGDYRIGHFGDYKYIFGGVYPYSGFTRTFKASCGPAGCRTSFRLQK
;
A
#
# COMPACT_ATOMS: atom_id res chain seq x y z
N GLY A 1 -18.09 -17.10 -1.34
CA GLY A 1 -18.51 -17.56 0.00
C GLY A 1 -18.76 -16.35 0.88
N SER A 2 -19.29 -16.54 2.08
CA SER A 2 -19.49 -15.49 3.09
C SER A 2 -18.25 -15.21 3.94
N PHE A 3 -17.20 -16.03 3.83
CA PHE A 3 -15.96 -15.88 4.58
C PHE A 3 -15.16 -14.65 4.14
N VAL A 4 -14.66 -13.88 5.11
CA VAL A 4 -13.81 -12.70 4.90
C VAL A 4 -12.52 -12.89 5.68
N ALA A 5 -11.39 -12.84 4.98
CA ALA A 5 -10.06 -12.80 5.59
C ALA A 5 -9.35 -11.50 5.20
N GLY A 6 -8.86 -10.77 6.20
CA GLY A 6 -8.10 -9.54 6.02
C GLY A 6 -6.67 -9.70 6.51
N PHE A 7 -5.70 -9.38 5.65
CA PHE A 7 -4.31 -9.20 6.05
C PHE A 7 -4.08 -7.70 6.28
N ALA A 8 -3.95 -7.30 7.54
CA ALA A 8 -3.79 -5.90 7.93
C ALA A 8 -2.31 -5.49 7.96
N SER A 9 -2.04 -4.23 7.62
CA SER A 9 -0.73 -3.58 7.80
C SER A 9 -0.37 -3.46 9.28
N SER A 10 0.94 -3.46 9.55
CA SER A 10 1.49 -3.29 10.90
C SER A 10 2.61 -2.23 10.88
N ASN A 11 3.67 -2.39 11.67
CA ASN A 11 4.87 -1.57 11.61
C ASN A 11 5.83 -2.05 10.51
N LEU A 12 5.49 -1.71 9.27
CA LEU A 12 6.14 -2.21 8.04
C LEU A 12 7.16 -1.23 7.41
N GLY A 13 7.44 -0.10 8.06
CA GLY A 13 8.16 1.02 7.43
C GLY A 13 9.58 0.70 6.96
N ASP A 14 10.20 -0.35 7.49
CA ASP A 14 11.55 -0.81 7.13
C ASP A 14 11.57 -2.31 6.76
N VAL A 15 10.43 -2.86 6.33
CA VAL A 15 10.26 -4.30 6.03
C VAL A 15 9.91 -4.50 4.56
N SER A 16 10.81 -5.14 3.81
CA SER A 16 10.64 -5.41 2.38
C SER A 16 10.19 -6.86 2.12
N PRO A 17 9.26 -7.10 1.17
CA PRO A 17 8.95 -8.45 0.67
C PRO A 17 9.98 -8.97 -0.34
N ASN A 18 10.94 -8.14 -0.77
CA ASN A 18 11.95 -8.51 -1.75
C ASN A 18 13.13 -9.22 -1.06
N THR A 19 12.96 -10.52 -0.82
CA THR A 19 13.84 -11.31 0.07
C THR A 19 15.18 -11.72 -0.52
N ARG A 20 15.49 -11.42 -1.80
CA ARG A 20 16.82 -11.75 -2.38
C ARG A 20 17.90 -10.75 -2.00
N GLY A 21 17.53 -9.67 -1.33
CA GLY A 21 18.43 -8.60 -0.91
C GLY A 21 18.80 -7.64 -2.05
N PRO A 22 19.34 -6.47 -1.69
CA PRO A 22 19.61 -5.41 -2.64
C PRO A 22 20.88 -5.67 -3.46
N ARG A 23 20.75 -5.60 -4.79
CA ARG A 23 21.84 -5.77 -5.76
C ARG A 23 21.84 -4.67 -6.81
N CYS A 24 23.01 -4.49 -7.40
CA CYS A 24 23.22 -3.55 -8.48
C CYS A 24 22.65 -4.09 -9.80
N GLU A 25 21.82 -3.30 -10.46
CA GLU A 25 21.00 -3.70 -11.61
C GLU A 25 21.77 -4.35 -12.76
N LYS A 26 23.00 -3.90 -13.05
CA LYS A 26 23.76 -4.41 -14.20
C LYS A 26 24.87 -5.36 -13.78
N SER A 27 25.58 -5.04 -12.69
CA SER A 27 26.73 -5.80 -12.22
C SER A 27 26.37 -6.99 -11.32
N GLY A 28 25.18 -7.01 -10.71
CA GLY A 28 24.75 -8.06 -9.77
C GLY A 28 25.49 -8.03 -8.42
N LEU A 29 26.40 -7.09 -8.22
CA LEU A 29 27.13 -6.89 -6.98
C LEU A 29 26.19 -6.44 -5.85
N GLU A 30 26.63 -6.65 -4.62
CA GLU A 30 25.91 -6.14 -3.44
C GLU A 30 25.98 -4.61 -3.41
N CYS A 31 24.85 -3.99 -3.05
CA CYS A 31 24.82 -2.55 -2.85
C CYS A 31 25.58 -2.13 -1.60
N ASP A 32 26.04 -0.87 -1.57
CA ASP A 32 26.42 -0.25 -0.31
C ASP A 32 25.20 -0.17 0.62
N VAL A 33 25.33 -0.78 1.80
CA VAL A 33 24.22 -0.90 2.77
C VAL A 33 23.80 0.48 3.28
N SER A 34 24.75 1.39 3.50
CA SER A 34 24.48 2.66 4.16
C SER A 34 23.69 3.63 3.26
N SER A 35 24.10 3.75 2.00
CA SER A 35 23.54 4.70 1.04
C SER A 35 22.57 4.08 0.03
N SER A 36 22.49 2.74 0.00
CA SER A 36 21.76 1.98 -1.02
C SER A 36 22.17 2.38 -2.43
N THR A 37 23.48 2.42 -2.69
CA THR A 37 24.03 2.78 -3.99
C THR A 37 24.97 1.72 -4.55
N CYS A 38 25.24 1.85 -5.85
CA CYS A 38 26.14 1.02 -6.63
C CYS A 38 27.27 1.87 -7.22
N SER A 39 28.33 1.22 -7.69
CA SER A 39 29.31 1.88 -8.55
C SER A 39 28.66 2.33 -9.87
N ARG A 40 29.20 3.43 -10.44
CA ARG A 40 28.70 4.23 -11.58
C ARG A 40 27.43 3.77 -12.32
N ASN A 41 26.38 4.60 -12.22
CA ASN A 41 25.18 4.61 -13.09
C ASN A 41 24.37 3.31 -13.15
N GLU A 42 24.30 2.62 -12.00
CA GLU A 42 23.43 1.48 -11.74
C GLU A 42 22.49 1.80 -10.59
N ARG A 43 21.26 1.28 -10.68
CA ARG A 43 20.31 1.33 -9.57
C ARG A 43 20.61 0.19 -8.61
N CYS A 44 20.52 0.50 -7.33
CA CYS A 44 20.45 -0.53 -6.29
C CYS A 44 18.99 -0.91 -6.08
N PHE A 45 18.62 -2.16 -6.31
CA PHE A 45 17.24 -2.62 -6.10
C PHE A 45 17.23 -4.03 -5.51
N SER A 46 16.17 -4.36 -4.77
CA SER A 46 15.95 -5.69 -4.21
C SER A 46 14.92 -6.44 -5.05
N SER A 47 15.17 -7.73 -5.29
CA SER A 47 14.24 -8.60 -6.04
C SER A 47 13.48 -9.54 -5.11
N GLY A 48 12.24 -9.86 -5.49
CA GLY A 48 11.44 -10.90 -4.87
C GLY A 48 11.97 -12.31 -5.13
N PRO A 49 11.42 -13.33 -4.45
CA PRO A 49 11.89 -14.72 -4.56
C PRO A 49 11.47 -15.44 -5.85
N GLY A 50 10.56 -14.87 -6.64
CA GLY A 50 10.04 -15.48 -7.88
C GLY A 50 10.89 -15.19 -9.12
N GLU A 51 10.46 -15.75 -10.25
CA GLU A 51 11.07 -15.49 -11.56
C GLU A 51 10.74 -14.08 -12.07
N ASP A 52 9.57 -13.58 -11.67
CA ASP A 52 9.06 -12.25 -11.96
C ASP A 52 8.34 -11.66 -10.74
N MET A 53 7.80 -10.45 -10.87
CA MET A 53 7.07 -9.80 -9.78
C MET A 53 5.76 -10.54 -9.43
N VAL A 54 5.11 -11.17 -10.41
CA VAL A 54 3.82 -11.87 -10.21
C VAL A 54 4.05 -13.11 -9.33
N SER A 55 4.97 -13.97 -9.75
CA SER A 55 5.38 -15.15 -8.98
C SER A 55 5.96 -14.77 -7.61
N SER A 56 6.73 -13.69 -7.53
CA SER A 56 7.22 -13.17 -6.23
C SER A 56 6.08 -12.80 -5.29
N THR A 57 5.09 -12.04 -5.76
CA THR A 57 3.90 -11.70 -4.97
C THR A 57 3.17 -12.96 -4.50
N ARG A 58 2.98 -13.94 -5.38
CA ARG A 58 2.33 -15.21 -5.02
C ARG A 58 3.09 -15.95 -3.92
N ILE A 59 4.41 -16.14 -4.08
CA ILE A 59 5.24 -16.87 -3.11
C ILE A 59 5.20 -16.18 -1.73
N ILE A 60 5.28 -14.86 -1.69
CA ILE A 60 5.20 -14.12 -0.42
C ILE A 60 3.80 -14.23 0.20
N ALA A 61 2.74 -14.07 -0.60
CA ALA A 61 1.37 -14.18 -0.13
C ALA A 61 1.03 -15.59 0.38
N GLU A 62 1.48 -16.65 -0.31
CA GLU A 62 1.31 -18.04 0.11
C GLU A 62 2.00 -18.29 1.46
N LYS A 63 3.23 -17.80 1.67
CA LYS A 63 3.90 -17.90 2.98
C LYS A 63 3.12 -17.23 4.11
N LEU A 64 2.54 -16.06 3.85
CA LEU A 64 1.72 -15.35 4.83
C LEU A 64 0.41 -16.10 5.11
N LEU A 65 -0.23 -16.62 4.05
CA LEU A 65 -1.45 -17.42 4.15
C LEU A 65 -1.23 -18.72 4.90
N ASP A 66 -0.18 -19.46 4.58
CA ASP A 66 0.17 -20.72 5.22
C ASP A 66 0.35 -20.52 6.72
N LYS A 67 1.10 -19.48 7.12
CA LYS A 67 1.27 -19.17 8.54
C LYS A 67 -0.04 -18.72 9.21
N ALA A 68 -0.85 -17.92 8.51
CA ALA A 68 -2.15 -17.49 9.04
C ALA A 68 -3.10 -18.69 9.24
N LEU A 69 -3.13 -19.63 8.29
CA LEU A 69 -3.93 -20.85 8.38
C LEU A 69 -3.41 -21.81 9.46
N GLU A 70 -2.09 -21.92 9.61
CA GLU A 70 -1.46 -22.66 10.71
C GLU A 70 -1.97 -22.12 12.06
N LEU A 71 -1.83 -20.80 12.29
CA LEU A 71 -2.28 -20.15 13.53
C LEU A 71 -3.80 -20.21 13.72
N PHE A 72 -4.59 -20.10 12.65
CA PHE A 72 -6.05 -20.17 12.71
C PHE A 72 -6.56 -21.56 13.08
N ASN A 73 -5.85 -22.61 12.66
CA ASN A 73 -6.24 -24.00 12.94
C ASN A 73 -5.64 -24.56 14.24
N ASP A 74 -4.62 -23.91 14.81
CA ASP A 74 -4.05 -24.27 16.11
C ASP A 74 -4.98 -23.86 17.25
N ARG A 75 -5.84 -24.80 17.67
CA ARG A 75 -6.78 -24.60 18.78
C ARG A 75 -6.13 -24.77 20.14
N GLU A 76 -5.03 -25.50 20.24
CA GLU A 76 -4.39 -25.84 21.52
C GLU A 76 -3.66 -24.64 22.12
N SER A 77 -3.05 -23.81 21.27
CA SER A 77 -2.40 -22.56 21.69
C SER A 77 -3.33 -21.34 21.62
N SER A 78 -4.60 -21.52 21.25
CA SER A 78 -5.55 -20.42 21.05
C SER A 78 -5.97 -19.76 22.37
N HIS A 79 -6.11 -18.43 22.33
CA HIS A 79 -6.56 -17.62 23.45
C HIS A 79 -7.88 -16.95 23.12
N GLU A 80 -8.91 -17.21 23.94
CA GLU A 80 -10.22 -16.58 23.79
C GLU A 80 -10.16 -15.15 24.32
N ILE A 81 -10.37 -14.17 23.43
CA ILE A 81 -10.40 -12.75 23.78
C ILE A 81 -11.65 -12.45 24.62
N LYS A 82 -11.47 -11.94 25.84
CA LYS A 82 -12.56 -11.63 26.78
C LYS A 82 -12.41 -10.24 27.36
N GLY A 83 -13.55 -9.58 27.59
CA GLY A 83 -13.63 -8.29 28.28
C GLY A 83 -14.34 -7.22 27.46
N PRO A 84 -14.29 -5.96 27.92
CA PRO A 84 -15.05 -4.87 27.31
C PRO A 84 -14.46 -4.44 25.97
N VAL A 85 -15.32 -3.88 25.12
CA VAL A 85 -14.90 -3.13 23.94
C VAL A 85 -14.84 -1.65 24.29
N ARG A 86 -13.72 -1.00 23.97
CA ARG A 86 -13.50 0.45 24.12
C ARG A 86 -12.76 0.99 22.92
N VAL A 87 -13.07 2.21 22.52
CA VAL A 87 -12.34 2.93 21.48
C VAL A 87 -12.14 4.36 21.97
N ILE A 88 -10.95 4.89 21.76
CA ILE A 88 -10.64 6.28 22.03
C ILE A 88 -9.89 6.88 20.83
N HIS A 89 -10.14 8.15 20.58
CA HIS A 89 -9.58 8.88 19.45
C HIS A 89 -9.26 10.31 19.89
N GLN A 90 -8.19 10.87 19.31
CA GLN A 90 -7.83 12.27 19.45
C GLN A 90 -7.05 12.72 18.21
N TYR A 91 -7.39 13.90 17.69
CA TYR A 91 -6.55 14.61 16.74
C TYR A 91 -5.39 15.31 17.47
N VAL A 92 -4.21 15.28 16.87
CA VAL A 92 -3.00 15.89 17.44
C VAL A 92 -2.37 16.82 16.42
N ASP A 93 -2.19 18.09 16.78
CA ASP A 93 -1.34 19.02 16.04
C ASP A 93 0.12 18.70 16.36
N MET A 94 0.75 17.93 15.47
CA MET A 94 2.07 17.35 15.70
C MET A 94 3.17 18.41 15.86
N PRO A 95 3.23 19.49 15.06
CA PRO A 95 4.16 20.60 15.29
C PRO A 95 4.07 21.24 16.69
N GLN A 96 2.89 21.25 17.32
CA GLN A 96 2.69 21.84 18.65
C GLN A 96 2.73 20.81 19.79
N ALA A 97 2.74 19.52 19.45
CA ALA A 97 2.76 18.45 20.43
C ALA A 97 4.11 18.43 21.16
N VAL A 98 4.05 18.26 22.48
CA VAL A 98 5.20 18.23 23.38
C VAL A 98 5.30 16.85 24.02
N ALA A 99 6.52 16.33 24.11
CA ALA A 99 6.82 15.12 24.84
C ALA A 99 8.01 15.32 25.79
N SER A 100 8.22 14.37 26.69
CA SER A 100 9.39 14.35 27.58
C SER A 100 10.33 13.21 27.23
N VAL A 101 11.62 13.52 27.11
CA VAL A 101 12.69 12.55 26.85
C VAL A 101 13.60 12.52 28.07
N TYR A 102 13.87 11.33 28.59
CA TYR A 102 14.88 11.16 29.63
C TYR A 102 16.27 11.23 29.02
N ASN A 103 17.14 12.08 29.59
CA ASN A 103 18.54 12.16 29.24
C ASN A 103 19.37 11.41 30.29
N PRO A 104 19.95 10.24 29.97
CA PRO A 104 20.74 9.46 30.93
C PRO A 104 21.99 10.16 31.44
N GLN A 105 22.61 11.01 30.61
CA GLN A 105 23.84 11.73 30.95
C GLN A 105 23.59 12.81 32.00
N THR A 106 22.51 13.57 31.84
CA THR A 106 22.13 14.63 32.80
C THR A 106 21.19 14.13 33.90
N ARG A 107 20.67 12.90 33.78
CA ARG A 107 19.63 12.31 34.66
C ARG A 107 18.39 13.19 34.81
N THR A 108 18.04 13.94 33.76
CA THR A 108 16.90 14.86 33.75
C THR A 108 15.98 14.58 32.57
N PHE A 109 14.71 14.93 32.74
CA PHE A 109 13.76 14.97 31.63
C PHE A 109 13.87 16.30 30.90
N LYS A 110 13.98 16.22 29.58
CA LYS A 110 13.93 17.38 28.68
C LYS A 110 12.61 17.36 27.91
N LYS A 111 11.93 18.51 27.86
CA LYS A 111 10.78 18.70 26.97
C LYS A 111 11.27 18.86 25.54
N VAL A 112 10.61 18.15 24.63
CA VAL A 112 10.84 18.20 23.18
C VAL A 112 9.51 18.42 22.49
N SER A 113 9.52 19.03 21.30
CA SER A 113 8.32 19.27 20.51
C SER A 113 8.44 18.65 19.12
N GLY A 114 7.32 18.56 18.42
CA GLY A 114 7.34 18.27 16.99
C GLY A 114 7.84 19.46 16.18
N CYS A 115 8.20 19.20 14.94
CA CYS A 115 8.59 20.22 13.96
C CYS A 115 7.48 20.45 12.94
N LEU A 116 7.55 21.56 12.20
CA LEU A 116 6.81 21.68 10.95
C LEU A 116 7.18 20.52 10.02
N PRO A 117 6.22 19.94 9.26
CA PRO A 117 6.50 18.79 8.43
C PRO A 117 7.52 19.15 7.35
N ALA A 118 8.57 18.34 7.22
CA ALA A 118 9.59 18.52 6.20
C ALA A 118 10.18 17.17 5.76
N MET A 119 10.46 17.06 4.45
CA MET A 119 11.11 15.90 3.84
C MET A 119 12.61 16.15 3.66
N GLY A 120 13.43 15.17 4.03
CA GLY A 120 14.88 15.23 3.86
C GLY A 120 15.33 14.89 2.43
N TYR A 121 16.60 15.14 2.11
CA TYR A 121 17.18 14.78 0.80
C TYR A 121 17.01 13.30 0.44
N SER A 122 17.16 12.40 1.41
CA SER A 122 17.04 10.96 1.18
C SER A 122 15.61 10.49 0.88
N PHE A 123 14.58 11.34 1.04
CA PHE A 123 13.24 11.05 0.51
C PHE A 123 13.28 10.87 -1.02
N ALA A 124 14.02 11.72 -1.74
CA ALA A 124 14.11 11.63 -3.19
C ALA A 124 14.95 10.43 -3.68
N ALA A 125 15.69 9.76 -2.78
CA ALA A 125 16.48 8.58 -3.11
C ALA A 125 15.63 7.30 -3.25
N GLY A 126 14.38 7.31 -2.75
CA GLY A 126 13.55 6.10 -2.67
C GLY A 126 14.19 4.99 -1.82
N THR A 127 13.73 3.77 -2.00
CA THR A 127 14.25 2.57 -1.32
C THR A 127 14.79 1.55 -2.30
N THR A 128 15.31 0.44 -1.81
CA THR A 128 15.68 -0.69 -2.66
C THR A 128 14.46 -1.37 -3.29
N ASP A 129 13.24 -1.12 -2.80
CA ASP A 129 12.00 -1.65 -3.38
C ASP A 129 11.44 -0.77 -4.49
N GLY A 130 11.87 0.49 -4.52
CA GLY A 130 11.51 1.48 -5.52
C GLY A 130 12.56 2.58 -5.51
N PRO A 131 13.67 2.41 -6.25
CA PRO A 131 14.73 3.41 -6.26
C PRO A 131 14.20 4.73 -6.78
N GLY A 132 14.59 5.81 -6.12
CA GLY A 132 14.22 7.16 -6.51
C GLY A 132 14.83 7.58 -7.84
N ALA A 133 14.48 8.80 -8.26
CA ALA A 133 15.03 9.41 -9.46
C ALA A 133 16.28 10.24 -9.14
N PHE A 134 17.05 10.59 -10.17
CA PHE A 134 18.27 11.41 -10.09
C PHE A 134 19.41 10.78 -9.26
N THR A 135 20.33 11.60 -8.76
CA THR A 135 21.57 11.21 -8.07
C THR A 135 21.44 11.21 -6.55
N PHE A 136 20.23 11.28 -6.00
CA PHE A 136 19.99 11.25 -4.55
C PHE A 136 20.41 9.91 -3.95
N LYS A 137 20.91 9.95 -2.72
CA LYS A 137 21.37 8.77 -1.97
C LYS A 137 20.70 8.72 -0.62
N GLN A 138 20.50 7.52 -0.08
CA GLN A 138 20.12 7.37 1.31
C GLN A 138 21.27 7.78 2.24
N ALA A 139 20.96 8.04 3.51
CA ALA A 139 21.92 8.51 4.52
C ALA A 139 22.58 9.86 4.18
N THR A 140 21.91 10.69 3.37
CA THR A 140 22.41 12.03 3.03
C THR A 140 22.13 12.98 4.19
N LYS A 141 23.21 13.53 4.77
CA LYS A 141 23.16 14.48 5.89
C LYS A 141 23.57 15.91 5.53
N THR A 142 23.93 16.14 4.27
CA THR A 142 24.37 17.45 3.76
C THR A 142 23.45 17.93 2.65
N THR A 143 23.41 19.25 2.43
CA THR A 143 22.61 19.83 1.34
C THR A 143 23.41 19.88 0.03
N ASN A 144 22.72 20.13 -1.08
CA ASN A 144 23.32 20.35 -2.39
C ASN A 144 22.92 21.72 -2.94
N PRO A 145 23.85 22.58 -3.39
CA PRO A 145 23.55 23.93 -3.87
C PRO A 145 22.50 24.00 -4.98
N PHE A 146 22.53 23.07 -5.96
CA PHE A 146 21.56 23.05 -7.05
C PHE A 146 20.14 22.79 -6.54
N TRP A 147 19.99 21.77 -5.69
CA TRP A 147 18.69 21.42 -5.11
C TRP A 147 18.21 22.44 -4.07
N ASN A 148 19.11 23.16 -3.41
CA ASN A 148 18.75 24.29 -2.54
C ASN A 148 18.07 25.41 -3.34
N VAL A 149 18.52 25.71 -4.57
CA VAL A 149 17.87 26.72 -5.43
C VAL A 149 16.44 26.28 -5.78
N VAL A 150 16.25 25.02 -6.19
CA VAL A 150 14.92 24.47 -6.53
C VAL A 150 14.01 24.44 -5.30
N ARG A 151 14.52 24.01 -4.15
CA ARG A 151 13.80 24.04 -2.86
C ARG A 151 13.38 25.45 -2.48
N ASN A 152 14.32 26.41 -2.51
CA ASN A 152 14.09 27.78 -2.07
C ASN A 152 13.10 28.52 -2.96
N PHE A 153 12.98 28.14 -4.24
CA PHE A 153 11.93 28.63 -5.13
C PHE A 153 10.52 28.20 -4.69
N LEU A 154 10.37 27.01 -4.09
CA LEU A 154 9.09 26.52 -3.57
C LEU A 154 8.78 27.09 -2.18
N ALA A 155 9.67 26.84 -1.22
CA ALA A 155 9.64 27.38 0.13
C ALA A 155 11.03 27.19 0.77
N ALA A 156 11.72 28.29 1.07
CA ALA A 156 13.00 28.25 1.77
C ALA A 156 12.79 27.88 3.25
N PRO A 157 13.50 26.87 3.79
CA PRO A 157 13.53 26.62 5.23
C PRO A 157 14.08 27.82 5.98
N ARG A 158 13.57 28.06 7.19
CA ARG A 158 14.13 29.02 8.14
C ARG A 158 15.10 28.30 9.08
N LEU A 159 15.97 29.07 9.75
CA LEU A 159 16.90 28.53 10.75
C LEU A 159 16.19 27.72 11.84
N GLU A 160 15.01 28.19 12.29
CA GLU A 160 14.17 27.47 13.26
C GLU A 160 13.72 26.08 12.76
N ASP A 161 13.49 25.91 11.46
CA ASP A 161 13.10 24.61 10.89
C ASP A 161 14.29 23.66 10.81
N GLU A 162 15.44 24.17 10.38
CA GLU A 162 16.69 23.41 10.29
C GLU A 162 17.14 22.96 11.69
N GLU A 163 17.07 23.84 12.69
CA GLU A 163 17.37 23.52 14.08
C GLU A 163 16.42 22.46 14.67
N CYS A 164 15.12 22.57 14.39
CA CYS A 164 14.14 21.58 14.87
C CYS A 164 14.34 20.21 14.21
N GLN A 165 14.50 20.18 12.88
CA GLN A 165 14.69 18.95 12.10
C GLN A 165 16.06 18.30 12.36
N GLY A 166 17.04 19.07 12.83
CA GLY A 166 18.31 18.57 13.34
C GLY A 166 19.18 17.91 12.27
N SER A 167 19.39 16.60 12.37
CA SER A 167 20.26 15.82 11.47
C SER A 167 19.73 15.69 10.04
N LYS A 168 18.49 16.08 9.77
CA LYS A 168 17.85 16.03 8.44
C LYS A 168 18.18 17.28 7.62
N PRO A 169 18.89 17.15 6.49
CA PRO A 169 18.96 18.22 5.49
C PRO A 169 17.61 18.34 4.79
N ILE A 170 16.92 19.46 4.96
CA ILE A 170 15.57 19.67 4.42
C ILE A 170 15.64 19.86 2.90
N LEU A 171 14.94 18.97 2.16
CA LEU A 171 14.72 19.08 0.71
C LEU A 171 13.39 19.76 0.39
N LEU A 172 12.32 19.43 1.11
CA LEU A 172 11.00 20.04 0.94
C LEU A 172 10.46 20.49 2.30
N GLU A 173 10.30 21.79 2.49
CA GLU A 173 9.70 22.39 3.69
C GLU A 173 8.17 22.46 3.55
N THR A 174 7.53 21.28 3.54
CA THR A 174 6.10 21.15 3.19
C THR A 174 5.19 21.84 4.20
N GLY A 175 5.61 22.00 5.45
CA GLY A 175 4.89 22.72 6.49
C GLY A 175 4.65 24.19 6.18
N ARG A 176 5.54 24.80 5.39
CA ARG A 176 5.42 26.20 4.94
C ARG A 176 4.74 26.38 3.59
N ILE A 177 4.57 25.31 2.82
CA ILE A 177 3.87 25.37 1.53
C ILE A 177 2.36 25.29 1.79
N LYS A 178 1.66 26.42 1.64
CA LYS A 178 0.20 26.53 1.86
C LYS A 178 -0.61 26.72 0.58
N PHE A 179 0.04 27.01 -0.55
CA PHE A 179 -0.61 27.22 -1.84
C PHE A 179 -0.38 26.02 -2.78
N PRO A 180 -1.42 25.52 -3.48
CA PRO A 180 -2.84 25.88 -3.31
C PRO A 180 -3.47 25.30 -2.01
N TYR A 181 -2.84 24.29 -1.41
CA TYR A 181 -3.21 23.68 -0.11
C TYR A 181 -1.95 23.35 0.69
N SER A 182 -2.11 22.91 1.94
CA SER A 182 -0.99 22.32 2.69
C SER A 182 -0.54 21.01 2.03
N TRP A 183 0.75 20.85 1.76
CA TRP A 183 1.28 19.67 1.04
C TRP A 183 1.37 18.42 1.92
N GLN A 184 1.48 18.57 3.24
CA GLN A 184 1.46 17.49 4.22
C GLN A 184 0.58 17.86 5.42
N PRO A 185 -0.01 16.88 6.12
CA PRO A 185 -0.81 17.14 7.31
C PRO A 185 0.06 17.67 8.45
N SER A 186 -0.47 18.63 9.21
CA SER A 186 0.07 19.03 10.52
C SER A 186 -0.71 18.36 11.67
N THR A 187 -2.02 18.19 11.46
CA THR A 187 -2.90 17.47 12.36
C THR A 187 -3.05 16.01 11.92
N VAL A 188 -2.84 15.07 12.84
CA VAL A 188 -2.95 13.63 12.58
C VAL A 188 -3.99 12.98 13.48
N SER A 189 -4.59 11.88 12.99
CA SER A 189 -5.54 11.08 13.75
C SER A 189 -4.83 10.02 14.58
N THR A 190 -5.01 10.02 15.90
CA THR A 190 -4.53 8.94 16.78
C THR A 190 -5.71 8.18 17.38
N GLN A 191 -5.67 6.85 17.32
CA GLN A 191 -6.78 6.02 17.78
C GLN A 191 -6.27 4.73 18.41
N LEU A 192 -6.86 4.38 19.54
CA LEU A 192 -6.60 3.12 20.24
C LEU A 192 -7.94 2.42 20.49
N ALA A 193 -8.04 1.17 20.04
CA ALA A 193 -9.16 0.30 20.35
C ALA A 193 -8.70 -0.82 21.29
N VAL A 194 -9.57 -1.23 22.19
CA VAL A 194 -9.38 -2.40 23.04
C VAL A 194 -10.56 -3.33 22.86
N LEU A 195 -10.26 -4.58 22.53
CA LEU A 195 -11.19 -5.69 22.43
C LEU A 195 -10.81 -6.66 23.56
N GLY A 196 -11.45 -6.51 24.71
CA GLY A 196 -11.10 -7.29 25.90
C GLY A 196 -9.67 -7.04 26.38
N ASP A 197 -8.79 -8.01 26.15
CA ASP A 197 -7.38 -7.99 26.50
C ASP A 197 -6.44 -7.84 25.29
N VAL A 198 -6.97 -7.50 24.12
CA VAL A 198 -6.19 -7.12 22.92
C VAL A 198 -6.37 -5.65 22.62
N ALA A 199 -5.26 -4.92 22.47
CA ALA A 199 -5.25 -3.53 22.05
C ALA A 199 -4.82 -3.41 20.59
N ILE A 200 -5.48 -2.53 19.83
CA ILE A 200 -5.16 -2.20 18.43
C ILE A 200 -4.84 -0.71 18.36
N ALA A 201 -3.56 -0.39 18.17
CA ALA A 201 -3.06 0.97 18.01
C ALA A 201 -3.06 1.35 16.52
N CYS A 202 -3.98 2.22 16.13
CA CYS A 202 -4.22 2.63 14.74
C CYS A 202 -3.38 3.86 14.40
N VAL A 203 -2.18 3.64 13.88
CA VAL A 203 -1.14 4.67 13.72
C VAL A 203 -1.17 5.36 12.34
N PRO A 204 -1.05 6.70 12.29
CA PRO A 204 -1.26 7.48 11.06
C PRO A 204 -0.02 7.54 10.16
N GLY A 205 0.63 6.41 9.90
CA GLY A 205 1.82 6.35 9.04
C GLY A 205 2.50 4.99 9.07
N GLU A 206 3.75 4.97 8.63
CA GLU A 206 4.59 3.79 8.49
C GLU A 206 5.64 3.74 9.61
N PHE A 207 5.33 3.03 10.69
CA PHE A 207 6.28 2.80 11.79
C PHE A 207 7.34 1.79 11.35
N THR A 208 8.61 2.08 11.65
CA THR A 208 9.69 1.09 11.54
C THR A 208 9.52 -0.05 12.54
N THR A 209 10.33 -1.09 12.36
CA THR A 209 10.34 -2.28 13.20
C THR A 209 10.51 -1.91 14.67
N MET A 210 11.51 -1.09 15.01
CA MET A 210 11.72 -0.69 16.39
C MET A 210 10.76 0.38 16.87
N ALA A 211 10.31 1.31 16.02
CA ALA A 211 9.27 2.26 16.39
C ALA A 211 8.00 1.54 16.84
N GLY A 212 7.56 0.53 16.09
CA GLY A 212 6.39 -0.28 16.43
C GLY A 212 6.59 -1.13 17.69
N ARG A 213 7.78 -1.68 17.93
CA ARG A 213 8.09 -2.41 19.18
C ARG A 213 7.98 -1.49 20.40
N ARG A 214 8.62 -0.31 20.36
CA ARG A 214 8.55 0.67 21.46
C ARG A 214 7.10 1.11 21.73
N LEU A 215 6.28 1.26 20.68
CA LEU A 215 4.87 1.59 20.83
C LEU A 215 4.07 0.49 21.55
N ARG A 216 4.31 -0.78 21.22
CA ARG A 216 3.66 -1.91 21.90
C ARG A 216 3.99 -1.91 23.40
N ASP A 217 5.26 -1.69 23.73
CA ASP A 217 5.73 -1.66 25.12
C ASP A 217 5.12 -0.49 25.90
N ALA A 218 5.08 0.70 25.28
CA ALA A 218 4.48 1.90 25.87
C ALA A 218 2.99 1.71 26.19
N VAL A 219 2.22 1.23 25.22
CA VAL A 219 0.77 0.97 25.39
C VAL A 219 0.52 -0.12 26.44
N SER A 220 1.24 -1.24 26.35
CA SER A 220 1.10 -2.35 27.30
C SER A 220 1.46 -1.92 28.73
N GLY A 221 2.56 -1.17 28.87
CA GLY A 221 3.01 -0.60 30.14
C GLY A 221 2.00 0.37 30.75
N ALA A 222 1.40 1.24 29.94
CA ALA A 222 0.38 2.17 30.40
C ALA A 222 -0.88 1.46 30.95
N PHE A 223 -1.37 0.43 30.25
CA PHE A 223 -2.50 -0.38 30.76
C PHE A 223 -2.17 -1.10 32.07
N ALA A 224 -0.97 -1.67 32.17
CA ALA A 224 -0.52 -2.36 33.38
C ALA A 224 -0.43 -1.40 34.58
N GLN A 225 0.12 -0.20 34.38
CA GLN A 225 0.26 0.81 35.44
C GLN A 225 -1.09 1.33 35.95
N LYS A 226 -2.12 1.36 35.10
CA LYS A 226 -3.47 1.82 35.48
C LYS A 226 -4.41 0.70 35.92
N GLY A 227 -3.92 -0.52 36.07
CA GLY A 227 -4.71 -1.62 36.63
C GLY A 227 -5.81 -2.16 35.71
N TRP A 228 -5.71 -1.95 34.39
CA TRP A 228 -6.65 -2.56 33.42
C TRP A 228 -6.60 -4.09 33.42
N GLY A 229 -5.48 -4.65 33.88
CA GLY A 229 -5.13 -6.06 33.76
C GLY A 229 -4.09 -6.26 32.65
N LYS A 230 -3.67 -7.51 32.48
CA LYS A 230 -2.67 -7.87 31.47
C LYS A 230 -3.31 -7.76 30.07
N VAL A 231 -2.89 -6.77 29.29
CA VAL A 231 -3.14 -6.76 27.85
C VAL A 231 -2.26 -7.85 27.23
N HIS A 232 -2.89 -8.85 26.63
CA HIS A 232 -2.20 -10.01 26.07
C HIS A 232 -1.39 -9.60 24.82
N HIS A 233 -1.98 -8.76 23.96
CA HIS A 233 -1.34 -8.31 22.74
C HIS A 233 -1.64 -6.84 22.44
N VAL A 234 -0.62 -6.11 21.98
CA VAL A 234 -0.78 -4.82 21.32
C VAL A 234 -0.45 -5.00 19.84
N VAL A 235 -1.47 -4.87 19.00
CA VAL A 235 -1.35 -4.89 17.54
C VAL A 235 -1.14 -3.45 17.08
N VAL A 236 -0.09 -3.21 16.29
CA VAL A 236 0.06 -1.96 15.54
C VAL A 236 -0.70 -2.13 14.24
N ALA A 237 -1.63 -1.23 13.93
CA ALA A 237 -2.31 -1.14 12.65
C ALA A 237 -1.79 0.12 11.93
N GLY A 238 -0.90 -0.08 10.96
CA GLY A 238 -0.26 1.01 10.20
C GLY A 238 -1.17 1.58 9.11
N LEU A 239 -0.82 2.76 8.58
CA LEU A 239 -1.55 3.44 7.50
C LEU A 239 -3.02 3.74 7.86
N CYS A 240 -3.24 4.12 9.10
CA CYS A 240 -4.55 4.23 9.72
C CYS A 240 -5.07 5.68 9.70
N ASN A 241 -6.28 5.92 9.20
CA ASN A 241 -7.01 7.21 9.20
C ASN A 241 -6.38 8.38 8.40
N THR A 242 -5.12 8.73 8.68
CA THR A 242 -4.35 9.80 8.04
C THR A 242 -2.98 9.26 7.68
N TYR A 243 -2.43 9.63 6.52
CA TYR A 243 -1.07 9.27 6.16
C TYR A 243 -0.11 10.43 6.42
N SER A 244 0.77 10.28 7.41
CA SER A 244 1.82 11.24 7.75
C SER A 244 3.23 10.72 7.48
N SER A 245 3.39 9.89 6.43
CA SER A 245 4.67 9.30 6.03
C SER A 245 5.26 8.36 7.09
N TYR A 246 6.58 8.37 7.29
CA TYR A 246 7.30 7.39 8.11
C TYR A 246 7.47 7.83 9.56
N ILE A 247 7.64 6.87 10.45
CA ILE A 247 7.98 7.12 11.85
C ILE A 247 9.14 6.20 12.23
N THR A 248 10.32 6.78 12.37
CA THR A 248 11.51 6.10 12.86
C THR A 248 11.75 6.34 14.35
N THR A 249 12.60 5.52 14.96
CA THR A 249 13.24 5.90 16.22
C THR A 249 14.16 7.12 16.03
N LYS A 250 14.58 7.77 17.13
CA LYS A 250 15.54 8.89 17.06
C LYS A 250 16.89 8.43 16.51
N GLU A 251 17.28 7.22 16.87
CA GLU A 251 18.53 6.59 16.50
C GLU A 251 18.56 6.26 15.00
N GLU A 252 17.46 5.72 14.48
CA GLU A 252 17.25 5.52 13.04
C GLU A 252 17.16 6.85 12.28
N TYR A 253 16.45 7.83 12.86
CA TYR A 253 16.30 9.17 12.27
C TYR A 253 17.66 9.81 12.00
N ASP A 254 18.59 9.70 12.95
CA ASP A 254 19.92 10.32 12.83
C ASP A 254 20.78 9.72 11.72
N VAL A 255 20.45 8.53 11.22
CA VAL A 255 21.12 7.93 10.05
C VAL A 255 20.69 8.64 8.76
N GLN A 256 19.45 9.15 8.70
CA GLN A 256 18.85 9.80 7.52
C GLN A 256 18.79 8.91 6.28
N ARG A 257 18.43 7.64 6.46
CA ARG A 257 17.91 6.80 5.36
C ARG A 257 16.53 7.30 4.89
N TYR A 258 15.91 6.62 3.93
CA TYR A 258 14.64 7.05 3.35
C TYR A 258 13.56 7.31 4.41
N GLU A 259 13.42 6.39 5.37
CA GLU A 259 12.42 6.43 6.43
C GLU A 259 12.69 7.59 7.40
N GLY A 260 13.96 7.83 7.74
CA GLY A 260 14.37 8.95 8.60
C GLY A 260 14.18 10.31 7.93
N ALA A 261 14.48 10.40 6.63
CA ALA A 261 14.21 11.59 5.83
C ALA A 261 12.70 11.85 5.64
N SER A 262 11.90 10.78 5.68
CA SER A 262 10.44 10.83 5.55
C SER A 262 9.70 10.88 6.89
N THR A 263 10.42 10.98 8.02
CA THR A 263 9.84 11.20 9.35
C THR A 263 9.59 12.69 9.56
N ILE A 264 8.42 13.15 9.12
CA ILE A 264 8.23 14.56 8.75
C ILE A 264 8.22 15.54 9.93
N PHE A 265 7.78 15.13 11.12
CA PHE A 265 7.73 16.01 12.30
C PHE A 265 9.04 16.03 13.10
N GLY A 266 10.14 15.56 12.51
CA GLY A 266 11.48 15.66 13.07
C GLY A 266 11.87 14.52 14.01
N PRO A 267 13.02 14.67 14.70
CA PRO A 267 13.66 13.59 15.45
C PRO A 267 12.84 13.02 16.61
N HIS A 268 11.88 13.79 17.13
CA HIS A 268 11.07 13.44 18.29
C HIS A 268 9.67 12.91 17.93
N THR A 269 9.39 12.70 16.65
CA THR A 269 8.10 12.21 16.15
C THR A 269 7.63 10.95 16.89
N LEU A 270 8.49 9.92 17.00
CA LEU A 270 8.12 8.70 17.71
C LEU A 270 7.82 8.97 19.19
N GLN A 271 8.65 9.77 19.88
CA GLN A 271 8.45 10.03 21.31
C GLN A 271 7.09 10.68 21.58
N ILE A 272 6.67 11.60 20.71
CA ILE A 272 5.35 12.23 20.78
C ILE A 272 4.25 11.18 20.62
N TYR A 273 4.38 10.28 19.64
CA TYR A 273 3.43 9.17 19.50
C TYR A 273 3.41 8.24 20.71
N LEU A 274 4.56 7.85 21.26
CA LEU A 274 4.61 6.98 22.45
C LEU A 274 3.81 7.59 23.60
N GLN A 275 4.06 8.85 23.95
CA GLN A 275 3.34 9.53 25.03
C GLN A 275 1.86 9.75 24.71
N GLN A 276 1.53 10.02 23.45
CA GLN A 276 0.14 10.16 23.03
C GLN A 276 -0.62 8.83 23.20
N TYR A 277 -0.04 7.71 22.77
CA TYR A 277 -0.68 6.40 22.91
C TYR A 277 -0.69 5.88 24.35
N GLU A 278 0.30 6.22 25.16
CA GLU A 278 0.25 6.03 26.62
C GLU A 278 -0.96 6.78 27.20
N ARG A 279 -1.11 8.07 26.89
CA ARG A 279 -2.26 8.88 27.34
C ARG A 279 -3.61 8.27 26.91
N LEU A 280 -3.72 7.80 25.67
CA LEU A 280 -4.94 7.14 25.18
C LEU A 280 -5.21 5.83 25.94
N ALA A 281 -4.19 5.02 26.21
CA ALA A 281 -4.31 3.80 26.98
C ALA A 281 -4.73 4.08 28.43
N GLU A 282 -4.12 5.07 29.07
CA GLU A 282 -4.48 5.51 30.43
C GLU A 282 -5.93 6.01 30.51
N ALA A 283 -6.37 6.77 29.50
CA ALA A 283 -7.72 7.28 29.43
C ALA A 283 -8.75 6.15 29.25
N ILE A 284 -8.48 5.16 28.40
CA ILE A 284 -9.31 3.93 28.32
C ILE A 284 -9.34 3.23 29.68
N ALA A 285 -8.18 3.03 30.31
CA ALA A 285 -8.07 2.27 31.54
C ALA A 285 -8.85 2.89 32.70
N THR A 286 -8.87 4.23 32.76
CA THR A 286 -9.52 5.00 33.83
C THR A 286 -10.93 5.47 33.47
N GLY A 287 -11.39 5.25 32.23
CA GLY A 287 -12.65 5.80 31.73
C GLY A 287 -12.66 7.32 31.63
N SER A 288 -11.49 7.95 31.53
CA SER A 288 -11.35 9.41 31.44
C SER A 288 -11.65 9.90 30.02
N PRO A 289 -12.35 11.04 29.86
CA PRO A 289 -12.54 11.65 28.55
C PRO A 289 -11.21 12.22 28.02
N VAL A 290 -11.08 12.29 26.70
CA VAL A 290 -10.01 13.03 26.02
C VAL A 290 -10.62 14.15 25.18
N ASP A 291 -9.95 15.29 25.14
CA ASP A 291 -10.29 16.37 24.22
C ASP A 291 -10.15 15.87 22.75
N PRO A 292 -11.08 16.20 21.85
CA PRO A 292 -11.03 15.71 20.47
C PRO A 292 -9.80 16.22 19.70
N GLY A 293 -9.15 17.29 20.15
CA GLY A 293 -8.07 17.96 19.45
C GLY A 293 -8.55 18.85 18.31
N PRO A 294 -7.63 19.48 17.55
CA PRO A 294 -7.98 20.36 16.47
C PRO A 294 -8.52 19.60 15.26
N ASP A 295 -9.54 20.15 14.59
CA ASP A 295 -10.06 19.56 13.35
C ASP A 295 -9.03 19.61 12.21
N PRO A 296 -8.86 18.53 11.42
CA PRO A 296 -8.02 18.56 10.25
C PRO A 296 -8.65 19.42 9.13
N PRO A 297 -7.85 20.07 8.27
CA PRO A 297 -8.37 20.88 7.19
C PRO A 297 -9.06 20.02 6.10
N ILE A 298 -10.15 20.51 5.53
CA ILE A 298 -10.92 19.84 4.46
C ILE A 298 -10.78 20.60 3.13
N PHE A 299 -10.21 19.95 2.12
CA PHE A 299 -9.93 20.57 0.80
C PHE A 299 -10.83 20.08 -0.34
N THR A 300 -11.84 19.26 -0.07
CA THR A 300 -12.65 18.52 -1.08
C THR A 300 -13.27 19.40 -2.17
N LYS A 301 -13.58 20.67 -1.89
CA LYS A 301 -14.19 21.61 -2.86
C LYS A 301 -13.21 22.30 -3.81
N ARG A 302 -11.90 22.11 -3.63
CA ARG A 302 -10.88 22.89 -4.35
C ARG A 302 -9.84 22.04 -5.09
N LEU A 303 -9.92 20.72 -5.07
CA LEU A 303 -8.88 19.87 -5.65
C LEU A 303 -8.65 20.14 -7.14
N LEU A 304 -7.41 20.50 -7.48
CA LEU A 304 -6.96 20.61 -8.87
C LEU A 304 -6.57 19.22 -9.39
N SER A 305 -7.04 18.86 -10.58
CA SER A 305 -6.61 17.65 -11.29
C SER A 305 -6.10 18.01 -12.67
N PHE A 306 -4.85 17.65 -12.94
CA PHE A 306 -4.21 17.79 -14.25
C PHE A 306 -4.16 16.48 -15.03
N ILE A 307 -4.81 15.43 -14.51
CA ILE A 307 -4.97 14.16 -15.23
C ILE A 307 -6.05 14.38 -16.29
N THR A 308 -5.67 14.35 -17.57
CA THR A 308 -6.60 14.51 -18.69
C THR A 308 -7.78 13.54 -18.55
N PRO A 309 -9.04 14.02 -18.62
CA PRO A 309 -10.20 13.13 -18.59
C PRO A 309 -10.27 12.30 -19.88
N VAL A 310 -11.11 11.27 -19.89
CA VAL A 310 -11.46 10.60 -21.16
C VAL A 310 -12.26 11.60 -21.99
N ILE A 311 -11.76 11.95 -23.17
CA ILE A 311 -12.41 12.90 -24.06
C ILE A 311 -13.52 12.19 -24.83
N PHE A 312 -13.14 11.15 -25.57
CA PHE A 312 -14.02 10.23 -26.29
C PHE A 312 -13.27 8.92 -26.52
N ASP A 313 -14.00 7.88 -26.90
CA ASP A 313 -13.48 6.66 -27.47
C ASP A 313 -14.04 6.48 -28.88
N SER A 314 -13.33 5.74 -29.71
CA SER A 314 -13.81 5.30 -31.02
C SER A 314 -13.41 3.84 -31.23
N PRO A 315 -14.28 3.00 -31.81
CA PRO A 315 -13.84 1.66 -32.18
C PRO A 315 -12.89 1.74 -33.39
N LYS A 316 -12.14 0.66 -33.61
CA LYS A 316 -11.28 0.53 -34.80
C LYS A 316 -12.15 0.51 -36.06
N PHE A 317 -11.67 1.08 -37.17
CA PHE A 317 -12.43 1.09 -38.43
C PHE A 317 -12.91 -0.32 -38.81
N ARG A 318 -14.21 -0.47 -39.09
CA ARG A 318 -14.94 -1.73 -39.38
C ARG A 318 -15.10 -2.70 -38.20
N TYR A 319 -14.88 -2.24 -36.98
CA TYR A 319 -15.20 -3.00 -35.78
C TYR A 319 -16.11 -2.18 -34.89
N ASP A 320 -16.84 -2.87 -34.03
CA ASP A 320 -17.62 -2.31 -32.93
C ASP A 320 -16.98 -2.64 -31.58
N TYR A 321 -17.40 -1.96 -30.52
CA TYR A 321 -16.94 -2.27 -29.16
C TYR A 321 -17.35 -3.69 -28.76
N GLY A 322 -16.42 -4.43 -28.16
CA GLY A 322 -16.63 -5.84 -27.82
C GLY A 322 -16.28 -6.81 -28.96
N ASP A 323 -15.96 -6.33 -30.16
CA ASP A 323 -15.48 -7.21 -31.23
C ASP A 323 -14.15 -7.87 -30.86
N VAL A 324 -14.03 -9.15 -31.19
CA VAL A 324 -12.84 -9.96 -30.90
C VAL A 324 -11.82 -9.82 -32.04
N LEU A 325 -10.70 -9.17 -31.72
CA LEU A 325 -9.56 -8.98 -32.61
C LEU A 325 -8.63 -10.20 -32.63
N LEU A 326 -8.54 -10.92 -31.51
CA LEU A 326 -7.78 -12.16 -31.40
C LEU A 326 -8.58 -13.20 -30.64
N GLN A 327 -8.88 -14.31 -31.31
CA GLN A 327 -9.61 -15.45 -30.74
C GLN A 327 -8.65 -16.41 -30.02
N PRO A 328 -9.10 -17.10 -28.95
CA PRO A 328 -8.28 -18.08 -28.26
C PRO A 328 -8.03 -19.34 -29.12
N PRO A 329 -7.00 -20.16 -28.79
CA PRO A 329 -6.84 -21.50 -29.36
C PRO A 329 -8.11 -22.34 -29.17
N ARG A 330 -8.36 -23.31 -30.06
CA ARG A 330 -9.57 -24.15 -29.98
C ARG A 330 -9.52 -25.18 -28.85
N GLU A 331 -8.32 -25.61 -28.48
CA GLU A 331 -8.06 -26.59 -27.45
C GLU A 331 -6.93 -26.11 -26.56
N VAL A 332 -7.07 -26.32 -25.26
CA VAL A 332 -6.13 -25.87 -24.23
C VAL A 332 -6.02 -26.91 -23.13
N THR A 333 -4.88 -26.93 -22.46
CA THR A 333 -4.52 -27.87 -21.38
C THR A 333 -4.07 -27.09 -20.13
N PRO A 334 -4.01 -27.74 -18.95
CA PRO A 334 -3.56 -27.08 -17.74
C PRO A 334 -2.13 -26.53 -17.90
N GLY A 335 -1.91 -25.28 -17.47
CA GLY A 335 -0.64 -24.59 -17.66
C GLY A 335 -0.56 -23.72 -18.92
N ASP A 336 -1.49 -23.86 -19.86
CA ASP A 336 -1.55 -22.97 -21.02
C ASP A 336 -1.91 -21.53 -20.63
N LYS A 337 -1.38 -20.57 -21.39
CA LYS A 337 -1.73 -19.16 -21.30
C LYS A 337 -2.67 -18.80 -22.46
N VAL A 338 -3.96 -18.69 -22.17
CA VAL A 338 -4.99 -18.34 -23.16
C VAL A 338 -5.14 -16.84 -23.23
N MET A 339 -5.15 -16.28 -24.44
CA MET A 339 -5.27 -14.84 -24.66
C MET A 339 -6.38 -14.54 -25.66
N ALA A 340 -7.13 -13.46 -25.39
CA ALA A 340 -8.08 -12.86 -26.32
C ALA A 340 -7.90 -11.34 -26.34
N ARG A 341 -8.13 -10.72 -27.51
CA ARG A 341 -8.06 -9.26 -27.68
C ARG A 341 -9.40 -8.73 -28.17
N PHE A 342 -9.85 -7.64 -27.58
CA PHE A 342 -11.13 -7.02 -27.89
C PHE A 342 -10.96 -5.54 -28.23
N VAL A 343 -11.82 -5.00 -29.08
CA VAL A 343 -12.02 -3.54 -29.19
C VAL A 343 -12.63 -3.04 -27.90
N SER A 344 -12.01 -2.02 -27.28
CA SER A 344 -12.35 -1.58 -25.93
C SER A 344 -12.49 -0.06 -25.84
N GLY A 345 -13.42 0.41 -25.01
CA GLY A 345 -13.41 1.79 -24.47
C GLY A 345 -12.38 1.96 -23.36
N HIS A 346 -12.17 3.18 -22.86
CA HIS A 346 -11.25 3.44 -21.75
C HIS A 346 -11.87 3.00 -20.41
N PRO A 347 -11.18 2.21 -19.57
CA PRO A 347 -11.72 1.74 -18.27
C PRO A 347 -12.02 2.86 -17.25
N ARG A 348 -11.59 4.11 -17.52
CA ARG A 348 -11.92 5.27 -16.67
C ARG A 348 -13.34 5.80 -16.91
N ASN A 349 -14.03 5.34 -17.95
CA ASN A 349 -15.43 5.69 -18.19
C ASN A 349 -16.35 5.13 -17.09
N ASN A 350 -16.04 3.93 -16.62
CA ASN A 350 -16.74 3.26 -15.54
C ASN A 350 -15.77 2.31 -14.82
N PRO A 351 -15.49 2.51 -13.52
CA PRO A 351 -14.60 1.64 -12.76
C PRO A 351 -15.22 0.26 -12.43
N ARG A 352 -16.52 0.06 -12.71
CA ARG A 352 -17.25 -1.22 -12.55
C ARG A 352 -17.18 -1.80 -11.13
N HIS A 353 -17.31 -0.95 -10.09
CA HIS A 353 -17.32 -1.41 -8.70
C HIS A 353 -18.44 -2.43 -8.44
N GLY A 354 -18.09 -3.59 -7.90
CA GLY A 354 -19.05 -4.69 -7.66
C GLY A 354 -19.38 -5.53 -8.89
N ASP A 355 -18.72 -5.27 -10.02
CA ASP A 355 -18.84 -6.00 -11.28
C ASP A 355 -17.42 -6.35 -11.81
N THR A 356 -17.26 -6.70 -13.08
CA THR A 356 -15.98 -7.11 -13.67
C THR A 356 -15.75 -6.59 -15.10
N PHE A 357 -14.49 -6.44 -15.51
CA PHE A 357 -14.08 -6.16 -16.88
C PHE A 357 -13.94 -7.42 -17.75
N LEU A 358 -13.85 -8.60 -17.13
CA LEU A 358 -13.72 -9.88 -17.84
C LEU A 358 -14.41 -11.03 -17.10
N SER A 359 -14.87 -12.01 -17.86
CA SER A 359 -15.31 -13.30 -17.32
C SER A 359 -14.65 -14.45 -18.06
N ILE A 360 -14.34 -15.51 -17.32
CA ILE A 360 -14.10 -16.84 -17.87
C ILE A 360 -15.36 -17.65 -17.56
N GLU A 361 -15.99 -18.15 -18.62
CA GLU A 361 -17.28 -18.83 -18.52
C GLU A 361 -17.17 -20.27 -19.01
N LYS A 362 -17.72 -21.20 -18.24
CA LYS A 362 -17.81 -22.63 -18.57
C LYS A 362 -19.23 -22.96 -19.02
N TRP A 363 -19.36 -23.71 -20.12
CA TRP A 363 -20.62 -24.28 -20.52
C TRP A 363 -21.04 -25.39 -19.56
N THR A 364 -22.28 -25.32 -19.10
CA THR A 364 -22.83 -26.25 -18.12
C THR A 364 -23.87 -27.18 -18.75
N SER A 365 -24.16 -28.29 -18.08
CA SER A 365 -25.07 -29.33 -18.58
C SER A 365 -26.52 -28.85 -18.74
N ASN A 366 -26.91 -27.76 -18.09
CA ASN A 366 -28.24 -27.17 -18.21
C ASN A 366 -28.40 -26.28 -19.47
N GLY A 367 -27.36 -26.15 -20.30
CA GLY A 367 -27.38 -25.30 -21.49
C GLY A 367 -27.11 -23.82 -21.22
N SER A 368 -26.44 -23.47 -20.11
CA SER A 368 -26.05 -22.09 -19.80
C SER A 368 -24.55 -21.93 -19.56
N TRP A 369 -24.07 -20.70 -19.73
CA TRP A 369 -22.72 -20.29 -19.34
C TRP A 369 -22.68 -19.93 -17.86
N ALA A 370 -21.72 -20.48 -17.12
CA ALA A 370 -21.47 -20.13 -15.72
C ALA A 370 -20.09 -19.49 -15.58
N VAL A 371 -20.02 -18.34 -14.90
CA VAL A 371 -18.76 -17.66 -14.61
C VAL A 371 -17.95 -18.49 -13.61
N VAL A 372 -16.70 -18.81 -13.97
CA VAL A 372 -15.76 -19.55 -13.11
C VAL A 372 -14.60 -18.71 -12.62
N ALA A 373 -14.29 -17.60 -13.31
CA ALA A 373 -13.30 -16.62 -12.90
C ALA A 373 -13.65 -15.23 -13.44
N THR A 374 -13.24 -14.19 -12.72
CA THR A 374 -13.37 -12.76 -13.09
C THR A 374 -12.01 -12.07 -12.99
N ASP A 375 -11.93 -10.77 -13.27
CA ASP A 375 -10.72 -9.94 -13.06
C ASP A 375 -10.19 -9.90 -11.60
N ALA A 376 -10.95 -10.40 -10.62
CA ALA A 376 -10.50 -10.56 -9.24
C ALA A 376 -9.68 -11.86 -9.03
N ASN A 377 -9.73 -12.81 -9.95
CA ASN A 377 -9.05 -14.10 -9.84
C ASN A 377 -7.57 -13.99 -10.26
N TRP A 378 -6.68 -14.58 -9.45
CA TRP A 378 -5.23 -14.53 -9.63
C TRP A 378 -4.75 -15.10 -10.96
N GLU A 379 -5.48 -16.04 -11.55
CA GLU A 379 -5.17 -16.66 -12.83
C GLU A 379 -5.59 -15.83 -14.05
N THR A 380 -6.31 -14.71 -13.88
CA THR A 380 -6.75 -13.85 -14.98
C THR A 380 -6.01 -12.51 -15.00
N ARG A 381 -5.89 -11.89 -16.17
CA ARG A 381 -5.33 -10.54 -16.34
C ARG A 381 -6.17 -9.74 -17.31
N PHE A 382 -6.41 -8.48 -16.95
CA PHE A 382 -6.96 -7.43 -17.80
C PHE A 382 -5.86 -6.41 -18.10
N GLU A 383 -5.51 -6.22 -19.37
CA GLU A 383 -4.59 -5.18 -19.81
C GLU A 383 -5.28 -4.28 -20.83
N TRP A 384 -5.28 -2.97 -20.59
CA TRP A 384 -5.85 -2.00 -21.52
C TRP A 384 -4.74 -1.26 -22.26
N ILE A 385 -4.88 -1.17 -23.59
CA ILE A 385 -3.86 -0.58 -24.47
C ILE A 385 -4.49 0.49 -25.34
N ARG A 386 -3.97 1.72 -25.24
CA ARG A 386 -4.30 2.80 -26.19
C ARG A 386 -3.57 2.53 -27.51
N THR A 387 -4.31 2.21 -28.57
CA THR A 387 -3.72 1.93 -29.89
C THR A 387 -3.55 3.18 -30.74
N HIS A 388 -4.43 4.18 -30.60
CA HIS A 388 -4.27 5.47 -31.27
C HIS A 388 -4.82 6.62 -30.43
N LYS A 389 -3.96 7.56 -30.03
CA LYS A 389 -4.34 8.67 -29.14
C LYS A 389 -5.33 9.63 -29.78
N THR A 390 -5.09 10.04 -31.03
CA THR A 390 -5.92 11.05 -31.70
C THR A 390 -7.25 10.49 -32.22
N LEU A 391 -7.31 9.18 -32.51
CA LEU A 391 -8.54 8.53 -32.96
C LEU A 391 -9.35 7.97 -31.79
N GLY A 392 -8.81 7.98 -30.56
CA GLY A 392 -9.51 7.44 -29.41
C GLY A 392 -9.70 5.91 -29.45
N THR A 393 -8.91 5.17 -30.25
CA THR A 393 -9.03 3.71 -30.34
C THR A 393 -8.23 3.00 -29.27
N SER A 394 -8.76 1.93 -28.71
CA SER A 394 -8.11 1.12 -27.70
C SER A 394 -8.54 -0.34 -27.77
N GLU A 395 -7.74 -1.19 -27.12
CA GLU A 395 -7.98 -2.62 -27.04
C GLU A 395 -7.87 -3.09 -25.59
N ALA A 396 -8.60 -4.16 -25.27
CA ALA A 396 -8.44 -4.92 -24.05
C ALA A 396 -7.82 -6.28 -24.38
N VAL A 397 -6.71 -6.61 -23.70
CA VAL A 397 -6.08 -7.92 -23.75
C VAL A 397 -6.47 -8.66 -22.48
N ILE A 398 -7.20 -9.76 -22.64
CA ILE A 398 -7.57 -10.64 -21.55
C ILE A 398 -6.71 -11.89 -21.63
N THR A 399 -6.08 -12.23 -20.51
CA THR A 399 -5.32 -13.46 -20.36
C THR A 399 -5.93 -14.34 -19.28
N TRP A 400 -6.02 -15.64 -19.54
CA TRP A 400 -6.34 -16.67 -18.55
C TRP A 400 -5.23 -17.72 -18.52
N GLN A 401 -4.58 -17.86 -17.37
CA GLN A 401 -3.65 -18.93 -17.08
C GLN A 401 -4.47 -20.16 -16.66
N ILE A 402 -4.50 -21.21 -17.48
CA ILE A 402 -5.33 -22.39 -17.20
C ILE A 402 -4.85 -23.05 -15.90
N PRO A 403 -5.71 -23.13 -14.87
CA PRO A 403 -5.29 -23.65 -13.58
C PRO A 403 -5.06 -25.18 -13.65
N PRO A 404 -4.17 -25.74 -12.82
CA PRO A 404 -3.90 -27.17 -12.79
C PRO A 404 -5.12 -28.06 -12.54
N ASP A 405 -6.13 -27.53 -11.85
CA ASP A 405 -7.39 -28.19 -11.48
C ASP A 405 -8.57 -27.78 -12.38
N VAL A 406 -8.30 -27.26 -13.60
CA VAL A 406 -9.36 -26.92 -14.55
C VAL A 406 -10.26 -28.14 -14.83
N VAL A 407 -11.58 -27.90 -14.81
CA VAL A 407 -12.56 -28.94 -15.12
C VAL A 407 -12.74 -29.01 -16.63
N PRO A 408 -12.61 -30.18 -17.27
CA PRO A 408 -12.82 -30.29 -18.71
C PRO A 408 -14.17 -29.77 -19.19
N GLY A 409 -14.18 -29.23 -20.40
CA GLY A 409 -15.39 -28.76 -21.05
C GLY A 409 -15.16 -27.59 -21.96
N ASP A 410 -16.26 -26.96 -22.36
CA ASP A 410 -16.26 -25.83 -23.25
C ASP A 410 -16.26 -24.51 -22.47
N TYR A 411 -15.43 -23.58 -22.91
CA TYR A 411 -15.16 -22.30 -22.28
C TYR A 411 -15.28 -21.15 -23.28
N ARG A 412 -15.56 -19.95 -22.77
CA ARG A 412 -15.42 -18.68 -23.50
C ARG A 412 -14.89 -17.58 -22.59
N ILE A 413 -14.31 -16.56 -23.20
CA ILE A 413 -13.89 -15.34 -22.50
C ILE A 413 -14.90 -14.23 -22.83
N GLY A 414 -15.43 -13.59 -21.80
CA GLY A 414 -16.24 -12.39 -21.89
C GLY A 414 -15.42 -11.13 -21.56
N HIS A 415 -15.69 -10.04 -22.27
CA HIS A 415 -15.18 -8.70 -21.97
C HIS A 415 -16.35 -7.74 -21.79
N PHE A 416 -16.29 -6.93 -20.73
CA PHE A 416 -17.30 -5.92 -20.42
C PHE A 416 -16.62 -4.57 -20.26
N GLY A 417 -17.24 -3.51 -20.78
CA GLY A 417 -16.70 -2.18 -20.64
C GLY A 417 -17.69 -1.10 -21.04
N ASP A 418 -17.20 0.14 -21.03
CA ASP A 418 -17.98 1.32 -21.31
C ASP A 418 -17.18 2.24 -22.23
N TYR A 419 -17.85 2.82 -23.23
CA TYR A 419 -17.22 3.78 -24.14
C TYR A 419 -17.85 5.17 -23.99
N LYS A 420 -17.03 6.20 -24.17
CA LYS A 420 -17.51 7.58 -24.19
C LYS A 420 -17.72 8.07 -25.62
N TYR A 421 -18.96 8.37 -25.96
CA TYR A 421 -19.28 8.86 -27.29
C TYR A 421 -18.82 10.31 -27.49
N ILE A 422 -18.41 10.68 -28.71
CA ILE A 422 -17.82 11.98 -29.01
C ILE A 422 -18.76 13.17 -28.74
N PHE A 423 -20.08 12.97 -28.86
CA PHE A 423 -21.09 13.98 -28.53
C PHE A 423 -21.60 13.89 -27.09
N GLY A 424 -20.96 13.07 -26.25
CA GLY A 424 -21.31 12.88 -24.84
C GLY A 424 -22.09 11.59 -24.57
N GLY A 425 -22.16 11.23 -23.29
CA GLY A 425 -22.71 9.96 -22.82
C GLY A 425 -21.64 8.86 -22.69
N VAL A 426 -21.90 7.95 -21.75
CA VAL A 426 -21.10 6.74 -21.52
C VAL A 426 -22.04 5.56 -21.67
N TYR A 427 -21.68 4.59 -22.52
CA TYR A 427 -22.54 3.48 -22.89
C TYR A 427 -21.84 2.14 -22.68
N PRO A 428 -22.52 1.14 -22.09
CA PRO A 428 -21.93 -0.17 -21.86
C PRO A 428 -21.88 -0.98 -23.17
N TYR A 429 -20.93 -1.92 -23.22
CA TYR A 429 -20.84 -2.95 -24.25
C TYR A 429 -20.34 -4.26 -23.65
N SER A 430 -20.55 -5.35 -24.38
CA SER A 430 -20.01 -6.67 -24.04
C SER A 430 -19.55 -7.41 -25.29
N GLY A 431 -18.47 -8.17 -25.17
CA GLY A 431 -17.92 -9.02 -26.23
C GLY A 431 -17.63 -10.42 -25.72
N PHE A 432 -17.79 -11.43 -26.57
CA PHE A 432 -17.49 -12.82 -26.23
C PHE A 432 -16.64 -13.48 -27.31
N THR A 433 -15.65 -14.26 -26.89
CA THR A 433 -14.89 -15.11 -27.83
C THR A 433 -15.75 -16.22 -28.40
N ARG A 434 -15.24 -16.86 -29.46
CA ARG A 434 -15.68 -18.21 -29.79
C ARG A 434 -15.43 -19.17 -28.62
N THR A 435 -16.16 -20.27 -28.61
CA THR A 435 -15.93 -21.37 -27.68
C THR A 435 -14.60 -22.07 -27.95
N PHE A 436 -13.92 -22.47 -26.88
CA PHE A 436 -12.74 -23.33 -26.90
C PHE A 436 -12.83 -24.41 -25.82
N LYS A 437 -12.15 -25.53 -26.02
CA LYS A 437 -12.23 -26.69 -25.14
C LYS A 437 -11.01 -26.77 -24.23
N ALA A 438 -11.25 -26.89 -22.93
CA ALA A 438 -10.22 -27.27 -21.97
C ALA A 438 -10.25 -28.79 -21.78
N SER A 439 -9.10 -29.45 -21.97
CA SER A 439 -8.91 -30.88 -21.72
C SER A 439 -8.00 -31.11 -20.51
N CYS A 440 -7.96 -32.35 -20.01
CA CYS A 440 -7.02 -32.70 -18.95
C CYS A 440 -5.60 -32.82 -19.48
N GLY A 441 -4.62 -32.50 -18.63
CA GLY A 441 -3.22 -32.74 -18.94
C GLY A 441 -2.90 -34.24 -19.08
N PRO A 442 -1.72 -34.58 -19.61
CA PRO A 442 -1.31 -35.97 -19.86
C PRO A 442 -1.26 -36.85 -18.59
N ALA A 443 -1.22 -36.26 -17.39
CA ALA A 443 -1.28 -36.96 -16.11
C ALA A 443 -2.71 -37.31 -15.63
N GLY A 444 -3.74 -37.05 -16.43
CA GLY A 444 -5.14 -37.29 -16.10
C GLY A 444 -5.79 -36.18 -15.28
N CYS A 445 -7.13 -36.20 -15.19
CA CYS A 445 -7.89 -35.24 -14.41
C CYS A 445 -7.74 -35.52 -12.91
N ARG A 446 -7.02 -34.69 -12.15
CA ARG A 446 -7.15 -34.71 -10.70
C ARG A 446 -8.50 -34.10 -10.35
N THR A 447 -9.44 -34.92 -9.91
CA THR A 447 -10.67 -34.46 -9.25
C THR A 447 -10.29 -33.84 -7.90
N SER A 448 -9.89 -32.57 -7.93
CA SER A 448 -9.79 -31.76 -6.73
C SER A 448 -11.21 -31.49 -6.25
N PHE A 449 -11.63 -32.16 -5.18
CA PHE A 449 -12.72 -31.66 -4.35
C PHE A 449 -12.26 -30.31 -3.81
N ARG A 450 -12.67 -29.20 -4.46
CA ARG A 450 -12.72 -27.92 -3.76
C ARG A 450 -13.55 -28.18 -2.51
N LEU A 451 -12.93 -28.07 -1.34
CA LEU A 451 -13.65 -27.82 -0.10
C LEU A 451 -14.49 -26.57 -0.36
N GLN A 452 -15.77 -26.77 -0.66
CA GLN A 452 -16.77 -25.75 -0.43
C GLN A 452 -16.76 -25.50 1.07
N LYS A 453 -16.11 -24.42 1.48
CA LYS A 453 -16.31 -23.77 2.78
C LYS A 453 -16.54 -22.29 2.54
#